data_AF-A0A942Y402-F1
#
_entry.id   AF-A0A942Y402-F1
#
_cell.length_a   1.000
_cell.length_b   1.000
_cell.length_c   1.000
_cell.angle_alpha   90.00
_cell.angle_beta   90.00
_cell.angle_gamma   90.00
#
_symmetry.space_group_name_H-M   'P 1'
#
loop_
_entity.id
_entity.type
_entity.pdbx_description
1 polymer ?
#
loop_
_entity_poly.entity_id
_entity_poly.type
_entity_poly.pdbx_seq_one_letter_code
_entity_poly.pdbx_strand_id
1 'polypeptide(L)'
;MDHNQTYRPGEIVYVIIRNPHAQDVANVQQAAVVQNPDAPGQLALFLHETYYPLSEEFAVFASEEDAEQAYQDAFGYSEEYYG
;
A
#
# COMPACT_ATOMS: atom_id res chain seq x y z
N MET A 1 -3.96 0.43 20.78
CA MET A 1 -5.20 0.59 20.01
C MET A 1 -5.12 -0.43 18.91
N ASP A 2 -5.98 -1.45 18.94
CA ASP A 2 -6.02 -2.50 17.92
C ASP A 2 -6.57 -1.90 16.63
N HIS A 3 -5.67 -1.52 15.72
CA HIS A 3 -6.01 -1.21 14.34
C HIS A 3 -6.28 -2.53 13.60
N ASN A 4 -7.28 -3.28 14.06
CA ASN A 4 -7.78 -4.44 13.33
C ASN A 4 -8.63 -3.93 12.16
N GLN A 5 -7.97 -3.28 11.19
CA GLN A 5 -8.56 -2.89 9.92
C GLN A 5 -9.09 -4.17 9.28
N THR A 6 -10.38 -4.39 9.46
CA THR A 6 -11.08 -5.54 8.92
C THR A 6 -11.38 -5.21 7.47
N TYR A 7 -10.35 -5.30 6.62
CA TYR A 7 -10.47 -5.10 5.19
C TYR A 7 -11.46 -6.12 4.63
N ARG A 8 -12.29 -5.68 3.67
CA ARG A 8 -13.29 -6.55 3.04
C ARG A 8 -12.93 -6.81 1.59
N PRO A 9 -13.15 -8.04 1.08
CA PRO A 9 -12.98 -8.29 -0.35
C PRO A 9 -13.95 -7.41 -1.15
N GLY A 10 -13.43 -6.75 -2.18
CA GLY A 10 -14.10 -5.74 -2.99
C GLY A 10 -13.85 -4.30 -2.55
N GLU A 11 -13.14 -4.08 -1.44
CA GLU A 11 -12.78 -2.73 -0.98
C GLU A 11 -11.62 -2.15 -1.79
N ILE A 12 -11.67 -0.84 -2.01
CA ILE A 12 -10.62 -0.10 -2.71
C ILE A 12 -9.71 0.54 -1.67
N VAL A 13 -8.42 0.28 -1.79
CA VAL A 13 -7.37 0.77 -0.89
C VAL A 13 -6.25 1.40 -1.71
N TYR A 14 -5.37 2.14 -1.03
CA TYR A 14 -4.23 2.81 -1.64
C TYR A 14 -2.95 2.25 -1.05
N VAL A 15 -1.99 1.92 -1.91
CA VAL A 15 -0.73 1.27 -1.54
C VAL A 15 0.44 2.09 -2.04
N ILE A 16 1.48 2.23 -1.22
CA ILE A 16 2.70 2.94 -1.63
C ILE A 16 3.66 1.92 -2.22
N ILE A 17 3.95 2.03 -3.52
CA ILE A 17 4.89 1.16 -4.22
C ILE A 17 6.14 1.92 -4.63
N ARG A 18 7.29 1.39 -4.23
CA ARG A 18 8.60 1.86 -4.69
C ARG A 18 8.84 1.37 -6.12
N ASN A 19 9.21 2.29 -6.99
CA ASN A 19 9.53 1.94 -8.36
C ASN A 19 10.91 1.24 -8.39
N PRO A 20 11.02 -0.04 -8.79
CA PRO A 20 12.31 -0.73 -8.80
C PRO A 20 13.32 -0.07 -9.75
N HIS A 21 12.85 0.67 -10.76
CA HIS A 21 13.69 1.41 -11.70
C HIS A 21 14.17 2.77 -11.17
N ALA A 22 13.51 3.31 -10.15
CA ALA A 22 13.85 4.56 -9.51
C ALA A 22 13.77 4.35 -8.00
N GLN A 23 14.88 3.90 -7.41
CA GLN A 23 14.94 3.52 -5.98
C GLN A 23 14.50 4.63 -5.02
N ASP A 24 14.56 5.88 -5.47
CA ASP A 24 14.16 7.06 -4.70
C ASP A 24 12.67 7.43 -4.87
N VAL A 25 12.00 6.86 -5.87
CA VAL A 25 10.62 7.24 -6.23
C VAL A 25 9.67 6.15 -5.78
N ALA A 26 8.78 6.47 -4.84
CA ALA A 26 7.59 5.68 -4.57
C ALA A 26 6.35 6.41 -5.10
N ASN A 27 5.31 5.66 -5.45
CA ASN A 27 4.05 6.21 -5.90
C ASN A 27 2.91 5.55 -5.13
N VAL A 28 1.90 6.36 -4.80
CA VAL A 28 0.62 5.86 -4.31
C VAL A 28 -0.13 5.26 -5.50
N GLN A 29 -0.55 4.02 -5.36
CA GLN A 29 -1.35 3.33 -6.35
C GLN A 29 -2.62 2.76 -5.73
N GLN A 30 -3.69 2.75 -6.50
CA GLN A 30 -4.95 2.17 -6.08
C GLN A 30 -4.93 0.65 -6.28
N ALA A 31 -5.26 -0.09 -5.23
CA ALA A 31 -5.37 -1.54 -5.23
C ALA A 31 -6.76 -1.96 -4.73
N ALA A 32 -7.19 -3.15 -5.15
CA ALA A 32 -8.43 -3.76 -4.66
C ALA A 32 -8.12 -4.89 -3.68
N VAL A 33 -8.79 -4.92 -2.54
CA VAL A 33 -8.73 -6.05 -1.62
C VAL A 33 -9.54 -7.18 -2.23
N VAL A 34 -8.93 -8.33 -2.41
CA VAL A 34 -9.56 -9.54 -2.96
C VAL A 34 -9.26 -10.74 -2.09
N GLN A 35 -10.04 -11.79 -2.25
CA GLN A 35 -9.73 -13.05 -1.58
C GLN A 35 -8.57 -13.73 -2.29
N ASN A 36 -7.57 -14.20 -1.54
CA ASN A 36 -6.42 -14.88 -2.11
C ASN A 36 -6.87 -16.24 -2.70
N PRO A 37 -6.72 -16.48 -4.01
CA PRO A 37 -7.08 -17.77 -4.62
C PRO A 37 -6.16 -18.91 -4.17
N ASP A 38 -4.92 -18.61 -3.78
CA ASP A 38 -3.92 -19.58 -3.34
C ASP A 38 -4.12 -19.97 -1.86
N ALA A 39 -4.61 -19.03 -1.05
CA ALA A 39 -4.82 -19.20 0.39
C ALA A 39 -6.29 -18.88 0.78
N PRO A 40 -7.19 -19.88 0.74
CA PRO A 40 -8.60 -19.67 1.08
C PRO A 40 -8.74 -19.21 2.55
N GLY A 41 -9.19 -17.98 2.74
CA GLY A 41 -9.36 -17.34 4.05
C GLY A 41 -8.38 -16.20 4.31
N GLN A 42 -7.41 -15.98 3.42
CA GLN A 42 -6.54 -14.81 3.45
C GLN A 42 -6.99 -13.78 2.43
N LEU A 43 -6.70 -12.52 2.71
CA LEU A 43 -6.90 -11.40 1.80
C LEU A 43 -5.61 -11.09 1.06
N ALA A 44 -5.75 -10.64 -0.17
CA ALA A 44 -4.67 -10.20 -1.03
C ALA A 44 -5.04 -8.85 -1.66
N LEU A 45 -4.03 -8.08 -2.00
CA LEU A 45 -4.12 -6.85 -2.76
C LEU A 45 -3.97 -7.21 -4.23
N PHE A 46 -4.98 -6.88 -5.03
CA PHE A 46 -4.92 -7.01 -6.48
C PHE A 46 -4.43 -5.69 -7.07
N LEU A 47 -3.24 -5.74 -7.66
CA LEU A 47 -2.58 -4.60 -8.27
C LEU A 47 -1.77 -5.05 -9.49
N HIS A 48 -1.84 -4.32 -10.60
CA HIS A 48 -1.11 -4.64 -11.83
C HIS A 48 -1.27 -6.11 -12.25
N GLU A 49 -2.50 -6.64 -12.15
CA GLU A 49 -2.82 -8.03 -12.49
C GLU A 49 -2.07 -9.08 -11.65
N THR A 50 -1.46 -8.64 -10.54
CA THR A 50 -0.69 -9.45 -9.60
C THR A 50 -1.38 -9.43 -8.23
N TYR A 51 -1.33 -10.56 -7.53
CA TYR A 51 -1.87 -10.70 -6.19
C TYR A 51 -0.72 -10.58 -5.19
N TYR A 52 -0.78 -9.57 -4.33
CA TYR A 52 0.15 -9.39 -3.22
C TYR A 52 -0.52 -9.82 -1.92
N PRO A 53 0.15 -10.57 -1.03
CA PRO A 53 -0.40 -10.88 0.27
C PRO A 53 -0.65 -9.59 1.05
N LEU A 54 -1.82 -9.47 1.69
CA LEU A 54 -2.10 -8.36 2.59
C LEU A 54 -1.27 -8.55 3.87
N SER A 55 -0.04 -8.05 3.88
CA SER A 55 0.87 -8.09 5.03
C SER A 55 1.23 -6.69 5.51
N GLU A 56 1.70 -6.58 6.76
CA GLU A 56 2.19 -5.33 7.37
C GLU A 56 3.44 -4.76 6.66
N GLU A 57 4.03 -5.52 5.74
CA GLU A 57 5.16 -5.09 4.91
C GLU A 57 4.71 -4.10 3.83
N PHE A 58 3.43 -4.13 3.44
CA PHE A 58 2.85 -3.18 2.51
C PHE A 58 2.12 -2.09 3.28
N ALA A 59 2.45 -0.83 2.96
CA ALA A 59 1.74 0.32 3.49
C ALA A 59 0.40 0.45 2.75
N VAL A 60 -0.69 -0.02 3.38
CA VAL A 60 -2.05 -0.02 2.84
C VAL A 60 -2.92 0.96 3.58
N PHE A 61 -3.55 1.87 2.84
CA PHE A 61 -4.35 2.96 3.37
C PHE A 61 -5.78 2.88 2.82
N ALA A 62 -6.76 3.25 3.65
CA ALA A 62 -8.16 3.27 3.23
C ALA A 62 -8.50 4.49 2.34
N SER A 63 -7.69 5.54 2.42
CA SER A 63 -7.88 6.81 1.72
C SER A 63 -6.59 7.25 1.05
N GLU A 64 -6.73 7.96 -0.07
CA GLU A 64 -5.60 8.55 -0.80
C GLU A 64 -4.86 9.57 0.07
N GLU A 65 -5.58 10.45 0.77
CA GLU A 65 -5.00 11.48 1.65
C GLU A 65 -4.09 10.87 2.74
N ASP A 66 -4.53 9.76 3.35
CA ASP A 66 -3.74 9.02 4.35
C ASP A 66 -2.47 8.44 3.72
N ALA A 67 -2.59 7.88 2.51
CA ALA A 67 -1.46 7.32 1.77
C ALA A 67 -0.46 8.40 1.34
N GLU A 68 -0.93 9.53 0.87
CA GLU A 68 -0.09 10.67 0.48
C GLU A 68 0.62 11.26 1.69
N GLN A 69 -0.07 11.40 2.82
CA GLN A 69 0.54 11.90 4.04
C GLN A 69 1.63 10.94 4.54
N ALA A 70 1.36 9.63 4.55
CA ALA A 70 2.35 8.63 4.93
C ALA A 70 3.51 8.55 3.92
N TYR A 71 3.24 8.74 2.63
CA TYR A 71 4.26 8.85 1.60
C TYR A 71 5.16 10.07 1.85
N GLN A 72 4.59 11.24 2.14
CA GLN A 72 5.36 12.44 2.47
C GLN A 72 6.13 12.29 3.78
N ASP A 73 5.58 11.61 4.79
CA ASP A 73 6.29 11.37 6.05
C ASP A 73 7.46 10.38 5.85
N ALA A 74 7.26 9.34 5.05
CA ALA A 74 8.27 8.31 4.79
C ALA A 74 9.35 8.73 3.77
N PHE A 75 8.98 9.53 2.76
CA PHE A 75 9.84 9.91 1.62
C PHE A 75 10.00 11.42 1.45
N GLY A 76 9.09 12.26 1.93
CA GLY A 76 9.18 13.72 1.79
C GLY A 76 10.34 14.37 2.55
N TYR A 77 11.03 13.63 3.42
CA TYR A 77 12.26 14.07 4.07
C TYR A 77 13.55 13.69 3.32
N SER A 78 13.50 12.92 2.21
CA SER A 78 14.73 12.53 1.49
C SER A 78 15.32 13.65 0.64
N GLU A 79 14.55 14.70 0.32
CA GLU A 79 14.97 15.70 -0.67
C GLU A 79 15.53 17.02 -0.08
N GLU A 80 15.46 17.23 1.25
CA GLU A 80 15.76 18.55 1.83
C GLU A 80 16.59 18.53 3.13
N TYR A 81 17.60 17.65 3.22
CA TYR A 81 18.59 17.69 4.32
C TYR A 81 20.05 17.64 3.84
N TYR A 82 20.40 18.50 2.89
CA TYR A 82 21.78 18.99 2.71
C TYR A 82 21.75 20.43 2.19
N GLY A 83 21.71 21.38 3.12
CA GLY A 83 21.94 22.81 2.88
C GLY A 83 22.81 23.38 3.99
#